data_AF-A0A023D6T3-F1
#
_entry.id   AF-A0A023D6T3-F1
#
_cell.length_a   1.000
_cell.length_b   1.000
_cell.length_c   1.000
_cell.angle_alpha   90.00
_cell.angle_beta   90.00
_cell.angle_gamma   90.00
#
_symmetry.space_group_name_H-M   'P 1'
#
loop_
_entity.id
_entity.type
_entity.pdbx_description
1 polymer ?
#
loop_
_entity_poly.entity_id
_entity_poly.type
_entity_poly.pdbx_seq_one_letter_code
_entity_poly.pdbx_strand_id
1 'polypeptide(L)'
;MLFGYGKRTFFTARADDLSAYILAPLPGRAVIQTMALNVAPDRAYAPGQVTAIPLAPAAMDRLTRAIWADFVLDPSGHPHLTNTGEGRVSLFYAARSRYTLTHDCNRWSCSLLHSAIPALPPEGVILASQTTGRLHARLPPLCRN
;
A
#
# COMPACT_ATOMS: atom_id res chain seq x y z
N MET A 1 -7.44 9.93 1.61
CA MET A 1 -5.99 9.69 1.54
C MET A 1 -5.76 8.29 0.99
N LEU A 2 -4.73 8.12 0.17
CA LEU A 2 -4.32 6.83 -0.41
C LEU A 2 -2.93 6.48 0.10
N PHE A 3 -2.71 5.18 0.33
CA PHE A 3 -1.42 4.63 0.72
C PHE A 3 -0.92 3.65 -0.35
N GLY A 4 0.34 3.79 -0.74
CA GLY A 4 1.05 2.86 -1.61
C GLY A 4 2.31 2.35 -0.93
N TYR A 5 2.86 1.24 -1.42
CA TYR A 5 4.09 0.65 -0.92
C TYR A 5 4.95 0.17 -2.08
N GLY A 6 6.26 0.35 -1.99
CA GLY A 6 7.14 -0.10 -3.06
C GLY A 6 8.61 0.01 -2.72
N LYS A 7 9.45 -0.56 -3.58
CA LYS A 7 10.90 -0.42 -3.45
C LYS A 7 11.28 1.03 -3.69
N ARG A 8 11.99 1.65 -2.74
CA ARG A 8 12.39 3.06 -2.78
C ARG A 8 13.01 3.45 -4.13
N THR A 9 13.99 2.67 -4.59
CA THR A 9 14.73 2.96 -5.82
C THR A 9 13.92 2.79 -7.09
N PHE A 10 12.77 2.13 -7.04
CA PHE A 10 11.86 2.01 -8.19
C PHE A 10 10.75 3.06 -8.12
N PHE A 11 10.13 3.23 -6.94
CA PHE A 11 9.03 4.18 -6.71
C PHE A 11 9.43 5.65 -6.83
N THR A 12 10.70 5.97 -6.63
CA THR A 12 11.22 7.34 -6.76
C THR A 12 12.18 7.49 -7.94
N ALA A 13 12.30 6.48 -8.81
CA ALA A 13 13.09 6.59 -10.02
C ALA A 13 12.44 7.58 -10.99
N ARG A 14 13.27 8.21 -11.82
CA ARG A 14 12.76 8.95 -12.98
C ARG A 14 12.27 7.95 -14.03
N ALA A 15 11.27 8.33 -14.81
CA ALA A 15 10.63 7.43 -15.78
C ALA A 15 11.59 6.86 -16.84
N ASP A 16 12.71 7.55 -17.08
CA ASP A 16 13.78 7.21 -18.02
C ASP A 16 14.91 6.35 -17.43
N ASP A 17 14.87 6.02 -16.13
CA ASP A 17 15.93 5.24 -15.48
C ASP A 17 15.78 3.73 -15.70
N LEU A 18 16.34 3.22 -16.80
CA LEU A 18 16.40 1.80 -17.15
C LEU A 18 17.07 0.93 -16.06
N SER A 19 17.97 1.49 -15.25
CA SER A 19 18.66 0.73 -14.19
C SER A 19 17.70 0.35 -13.04
N ALA A 20 16.66 1.15 -12.81
CA ALA A 20 15.62 0.86 -11.82
C ALA A 20 14.82 -0.40 -12.17
N TYR A 21 14.59 -0.65 -13.46
CA TYR A 21 13.91 -1.85 -13.96
C TYR A 21 14.78 -3.10 -13.81
N ILE A 22 16.08 -3.00 -14.11
CA ILE A 22 17.02 -4.14 -13.97
C ILE A 22 17.13 -4.58 -12.51
N LEU A 23 17.18 -3.63 -11.58
CA LEU A 23 17.30 -3.93 -10.15
C LEU A 23 15.96 -4.32 -9.53
N ALA A 24 14.82 -4.11 -10.19
CA ALA A 24 13.46 -4.33 -9.66
C ALA A 24 13.30 -5.63 -8.86
N PRO A 25 13.84 -6.79 -9.31
CA PRO A 25 13.69 -8.06 -8.60
C PRO A 25 14.50 -8.17 -7.30
N LEU A 26 15.52 -7.33 -7.11
CA LEU A 26 16.40 -7.41 -5.94
C LEU A 26 15.75 -6.78 -4.70
N PRO A 27 15.89 -7.43 -3.52
CA PRO A 27 15.44 -6.88 -2.25
C PRO A 27 15.99 -5.48 -1.98
N GLY A 28 15.21 -4.64 -1.30
CA GLY A 28 15.62 -3.26 -1.06
C GLY A 28 14.87 -2.57 0.06
N ARG A 29 15.31 -1.35 0.37
CA ARG A 29 14.57 -0.44 1.26
C ARG A 29 13.23 -0.11 0.60
N ALA A 30 12.15 -0.19 1.36
CA ALA A 30 10.83 0.19 0.90
C ALA A 30 10.46 1.61 1.33
N VAL A 31 9.45 2.15 0.66
CA VAL A 31 8.79 3.41 1.00
C VAL A 31 7.28 3.19 1.05
N ILE A 32 6.63 3.96 1.93
CA ILE A 32 5.18 4.13 1.95
C ILE A 32 4.89 5.46 1.25
N GLN A 33 4.16 5.38 0.14
CA GLN A 33 3.63 6.54 -0.57
C GLN A 33 2.33 6.97 0.11
N THR A 34 2.15 8.27 0.28
CA THR A 34 0.88 8.86 0.69
C THR A 34 0.43 9.91 -0.31
N MET A 35 -0.83 9.86 -0.71
CA MET A 35 -1.43 10.83 -1.61
C MET A 35 -2.77 11.32 -1.05
N ALA A 36 -2.98 12.64 -1.07
CA ALA A 36 -4.28 13.22 -0.78
C ALA A 36 -5.21 13.00 -1.98
N LEU A 37 -6.46 12.63 -1.71
CA LEU A 37 -7.51 12.60 -2.72
C LEU A 37 -8.45 13.77 -2.43
N ASN A 38 -8.64 14.64 -3.42
CA ASN A 38 -9.53 15.82 -3.30
C ASN A 38 -11.01 15.46 -3.51
N VAL A 39 -11.28 14.24 -3.99
CA VAL A 39 -12.61 13.68 -4.17
C VAL A 39 -12.63 12.26 -3.58
N ALA A 40 -13.83 11.72 -3.38
CA ALA A 40 -14.00 10.33 -2.95
C ALA A 40 -13.36 9.35 -3.96
N PRO A 41 -12.80 8.20 -3.52
CA PRO A 41 -12.10 7.28 -4.42
C PRO A 41 -12.91 6.80 -5.62
N ASP A 42 -14.22 6.56 -5.44
CA ASP A 42 -15.15 6.18 -6.51
C ASP A 42 -15.32 7.24 -7.62
N ARG A 43 -14.98 8.51 -7.32
CA ARG A 43 -14.93 9.59 -8.31
C ARG A 43 -13.52 9.84 -8.86
N ALA A 44 -12.49 9.42 -8.14
CA ALA A 44 -11.09 9.58 -8.53
C ALA A 44 -10.62 8.51 -9.53
N TYR A 45 -11.26 7.34 -9.53
CA TYR A 45 -10.88 6.16 -10.32
C TYR A 45 -12.01 5.67 -11.21
N ALA A 46 -11.68 4.92 -12.26
CA ALA A 46 -12.68 4.40 -13.19
C ALA A 46 -13.60 3.36 -12.50
N PRO A 47 -14.83 3.16 -13.00
CA PRO A 47 -15.72 2.11 -12.50
C PRO A 47 -15.02 0.74 -12.46
N GLY A 48 -15.22 0.00 -11.36
CA GLY A 48 -14.59 -1.30 -11.13
C GLY A 48 -13.16 -1.25 -10.57
N GLN A 49 -12.53 -0.08 -10.47
CA GLN A 49 -11.17 0.05 -9.88
C GLN A 49 -11.20 0.23 -8.35
N VAL A 50 -12.37 0.43 -7.76
CA VAL A 50 -12.55 0.68 -6.33
C VAL A 50 -13.54 -0.32 -5.74
N THR A 51 -13.09 -1.05 -4.71
CA THR A 51 -13.94 -1.91 -3.88
C THR A 51 -14.15 -1.24 -2.53
N ALA A 52 -15.39 -0.90 -2.19
CA ALA A 52 -15.72 -0.33 -0.90
C ALA A 52 -15.80 -1.44 0.17
N ILE A 53 -15.08 -1.27 1.27
CA ILE A 53 -15.03 -2.26 2.36
C ILE A 53 -15.59 -1.61 3.63
N PRO A 54 -16.79 -1.99 4.09
CA PRO A 54 -17.31 -1.51 5.37
C PRO A 54 -16.50 -2.13 6.51
N LEU A 55 -15.88 -1.29 7.33
CA LEU A 55 -15.12 -1.70 8.51
C LEU A 55 -15.79 -1.17 9.78
N ALA A 56 -15.93 -2.04 10.79
CA ALA A 56 -16.27 -1.58 12.13
C ALA A 56 -15.16 -0.64 12.66
N PRO A 57 -15.46 0.32 13.54
CA PRO A 57 -14.47 1.28 14.06
C PRO A 57 -13.19 0.60 14.60
N ALA A 58 -13.35 -0.46 15.40
CA ALA A 58 -12.22 -1.21 15.95
C ALA A 58 -11.34 -1.88 14.85
N ALA A 59 -11.92 -2.24 13.70
CA ALA A 59 -11.17 -2.79 12.57
C ALA A 59 -10.41 -1.70 11.81
N MET A 60 -11.02 -0.53 11.63
CA MET A 60 -10.35 0.65 11.07
C MET A 60 -9.16 1.10 11.93
N ASP A 61 -9.31 1.06 13.26
CA ASP A 61 -8.22 1.36 14.19
C ASP A 61 -7.05 0.39 14.07
N ARG A 62 -7.32 -0.92 13.93
CA ARG A 62 -6.27 -1.92 13.71
C ARG A 62 -5.53 -1.68 12.40
N LEU A 63 -6.25 -1.39 11.32
CA LEU A 63 -5.66 -1.07 10.02
C LEU A 63 -4.78 0.17 10.10
N THR A 64 -5.28 1.23 10.73
CA THR A 64 -4.54 2.50 10.87
C THR A 64 -3.28 2.31 11.71
N ARG A 65 -3.36 1.55 12.81
CA ARG A 65 -2.18 1.17 13.61
C ARG A 65 -1.19 0.31 12.83
N ALA A 66 -1.66 -0.61 11.99
CA ALA A 66 -0.80 -1.45 11.16
C ALA A 66 -0.04 -0.62 10.12
N ILE A 67 -0.70 0.36 9.48
CA ILE A 67 -0.03 1.33 8.59
C ILE A 67 1.01 2.13 9.40
N TRP A 68 0.62 2.68 10.55
CA TRP A 68 1.51 3.49 11.38
C TRP A 68 2.76 2.74 11.82
N ALA A 69 2.61 1.48 12.23
CA ALA A 69 3.70 0.64 12.72
C ALA A 69 4.80 0.40 11.67
N ASP A 70 4.46 0.48 10.39
CA ASP A 70 5.42 0.26 9.30
C ASP A 70 6.17 1.54 8.89
N PHE A 71 5.81 2.72 9.40
CA PHE A 71 6.68 3.88 9.23
C PHE A 71 7.95 3.76 10.08
N VAL A 72 9.07 4.19 9.50
CA VAL A 72 10.24 4.60 10.29
C VAL A 72 9.97 6.01 10.80
N LEU A 73 10.11 6.20 12.11
CA LEU A 73 9.97 7.50 12.75
C LEU A 73 11.33 8.20 12.88
N ASP A 74 11.33 9.51 12.74
CA ASP A 74 12.48 10.37 13.04
C ASP A 74 12.61 10.62 14.56
N PRO A 75 13.68 11.29 15.04
CA PRO A 75 13.84 11.59 16.47
C PRO A 75 12.74 12.43 17.09
N SER A 76 11.92 13.12 16.30
CA SER A 76 10.76 13.90 16.76
C SER A 76 9.47 13.06 16.84
N GLY A 77 9.52 11.78 16.43
CA GLY A 77 8.38 10.88 16.45
C GLY A 77 7.50 10.96 15.19
N HIS A 78 7.93 11.66 14.15
CA HIS A 78 7.17 11.78 12.89
C HIS A 78 7.67 10.79 11.82
N PRO A 79 6.81 10.36 10.87
CA PRO A 79 7.24 9.54 9.75
C PRO A 79 8.40 10.19 8.97
N HIS A 80 9.48 9.45 8.78
CA HIS A 80 10.68 9.93 8.12
C HIS A 80 10.45 10.12 6.61
N LEU A 81 10.30 11.38 6.18
CA LEU A 81 10.11 11.75 4.78
C LEU A 81 11.40 11.53 3.97
N THR A 82 11.30 10.79 2.87
CA THR A 82 12.44 10.45 2.00
C THR A 82 12.39 11.11 0.63
N ASN A 83 11.20 11.44 0.13
CA ASN A 83 11.00 12.09 -1.16
C ASN A 83 9.59 12.73 -1.22
N THR A 84 9.40 13.76 -2.05
CA THR A 84 8.11 14.44 -2.29
C THR A 84 7.52 14.18 -3.68
N GLY A 85 8.12 13.30 -4.48
CA GLY A 85 7.68 13.01 -5.85
C GLY A 85 7.75 14.22 -6.79
N GLU A 86 7.41 14.00 -8.06
CA GLU A 86 7.23 15.10 -9.01
C GLU A 86 5.92 15.84 -8.69
N GLY A 87 5.97 17.17 -8.62
CA GLY A 87 4.79 18.02 -8.38
C GLY A 87 4.17 17.97 -6.98
N ARG A 88 4.80 17.32 -5.98
CA ARG A 88 4.32 17.24 -4.57
C ARG A 88 2.94 16.59 -4.38
N VAL A 89 2.45 15.86 -5.38
CA VAL A 89 1.17 15.13 -5.28
C VAL A 89 1.29 13.91 -4.36
N SER A 90 2.51 13.37 -4.21
CA SER A 90 2.79 12.18 -3.41
C SER A 90 3.96 12.42 -2.46
N LEU A 91 3.79 12.06 -1.19
CA LEU A 91 4.88 12.05 -0.20
C LEU A 91 5.35 10.62 0.01
N PHE A 92 6.66 10.40 0.09
CA PHE A 92 7.25 9.07 0.27
C PHE A 92 8.01 9.02 1.59
N TYR A 93 7.56 8.15 2.49
CA TYR A 93 8.18 7.95 3.80
C TYR A 93 8.92 6.62 3.85
N ALA A 94 9.97 6.53 4.66
CA ALA A 94 10.69 5.29 4.85
C ALA A 94 9.79 4.24 5.54
N ALA A 95 9.76 3.04 4.97
CA ALA A 95 9.13 1.87 5.59
C ALA A 95 10.12 1.13 6.49
N ARG A 96 9.62 0.50 7.56
CA ARG A 96 10.36 -0.40 8.45
C ARG A 96 10.56 -1.75 7.79
N SER A 97 9.53 -2.24 7.10
CA SER A 97 9.58 -3.42 6.26
C SER A 97 10.53 -3.25 5.07
N ARG A 98 10.94 -4.38 4.49
CA ARG A 98 11.78 -4.43 3.28
C ARG A 98 10.98 -4.90 2.09
N TYR A 99 11.26 -4.32 0.94
CA TYR A 99 10.72 -4.81 -0.31
C TYR A 99 11.46 -6.09 -0.72
N THR A 100 10.69 -7.12 -1.07
CA THR A 100 11.18 -8.36 -1.68
C THR A 100 10.15 -8.83 -2.71
N LEU A 101 10.49 -9.81 -3.56
CA LEU A 101 9.52 -10.43 -4.48
C LEU A 101 8.32 -11.08 -3.76
N THR A 102 8.47 -11.46 -2.50
CA THR A 102 7.43 -12.06 -1.66
C THR A 102 6.84 -11.09 -0.63
N HIS A 103 7.30 -9.84 -0.62
CA HIS A 103 6.83 -8.75 0.23
C HIS A 103 6.82 -7.46 -0.59
N ASP A 104 5.87 -7.41 -1.51
CA ASP A 104 5.63 -6.33 -2.45
C ASP A 104 4.39 -5.51 -2.05
N CYS A 105 3.91 -4.63 -2.93
CA CYS A 105 2.70 -3.83 -2.69
C CYS A 105 1.45 -4.68 -2.45
N ASN A 106 1.32 -5.81 -3.13
CA ASN A 106 0.16 -6.69 -3.03
C ASN A 106 0.16 -7.41 -1.69
N ARG A 107 1.30 -7.99 -1.30
CA ARG A 107 1.47 -8.65 0.00
C ARG A 107 1.31 -7.65 1.15
N TRP A 108 1.87 -6.46 1.02
CA TRP A 108 1.76 -5.40 2.02
C TRP A 108 0.31 -4.98 2.22
N SER A 109 -0.42 -4.67 1.13
CA SER A 109 -1.84 -4.32 1.20
C SER A 109 -2.70 -5.43 1.80
N CYS A 110 -2.42 -6.69 1.41
CA CYS A 110 -3.09 -7.86 1.96
C CYS A 110 -2.84 -8.02 3.47
N SER A 111 -1.62 -7.75 3.94
CA SER A 111 -1.26 -7.79 5.37
C SER A 111 -1.92 -6.69 6.18
N LEU A 112 -2.08 -5.49 5.60
CA LEU A 112 -2.85 -4.41 6.22
C LEU A 112 -4.33 -4.77 6.33
N LEU A 113 -4.93 -5.29 5.26
CA LEU A 113 -6.31 -5.77 5.26
C LEU A 113 -6.51 -6.91 6.26
N HIS A 114 -5.55 -7.83 6.38
CA HIS A 114 -5.57 -8.90 7.38
C HIS A 114 -5.70 -8.37 8.82
N SER A 115 -5.05 -7.24 9.15
CA SER A 115 -5.15 -6.63 10.48
C SER A 115 -6.58 -6.15 10.81
N ALA A 116 -7.37 -5.77 9.80
CA ALA A 116 -8.78 -5.42 9.94
C ALA A 116 -9.70 -6.64 9.83
N ILE A 117 -9.37 -7.56 8.92
CA ILE A 117 -10.15 -8.71 8.47
C ILE A 117 -9.29 -9.98 8.59
N PRO A 118 -9.19 -10.60 9.78
CA PRO A 118 -8.25 -11.69 10.06
C PRO A 118 -8.41 -12.93 9.17
N ALA A 119 -9.57 -13.13 8.54
CA ALA A 119 -9.82 -14.25 7.63
C ALA A 119 -9.18 -14.09 6.23
N LEU A 120 -8.40 -13.03 6.01
CA LEU A 120 -7.70 -12.73 4.75
C LEU A 120 -6.20 -13.06 4.92
N PRO A 121 -5.76 -14.31 4.73
CA PRO A 121 -4.36 -14.67 4.93
C PRO A 121 -3.48 -13.96 3.90
N PRO A 122 -2.35 -13.37 4.28
CA PRO A 122 -1.47 -12.70 3.33
C PRO A 122 -0.47 -13.65 2.64
N GLU A 123 -0.33 -14.90 3.11
CA GLU A 123 0.62 -15.91 2.61
C GLU A 123 0.52 -16.15 1.09
N GLY A 124 1.64 -16.11 0.38
CA GLY A 124 1.70 -16.39 -1.06
C GLY A 124 1.08 -15.33 -1.97
N VAL A 125 0.70 -14.16 -1.46
CA VAL A 125 0.31 -13.02 -2.30
C VAL A 125 1.54 -12.39 -2.96
N ILE A 126 1.48 -12.29 -4.28
CA ILE A 126 2.45 -11.64 -5.17
C ILE A 126 1.70 -10.77 -6.19
N LEU A 127 0.50 -11.17 -6.62
CA LEU A 127 -0.30 -10.47 -7.63
C LEU A 127 -1.49 -9.74 -7.01
N ALA A 128 -1.84 -8.60 -7.58
CA ALA A 128 -3.01 -7.82 -7.17
C ALA A 128 -4.31 -8.64 -7.20
N SER A 129 -4.47 -9.48 -8.23
CA SER A 129 -5.65 -10.36 -8.39
C SER A 129 -5.81 -11.35 -7.23
N GLN A 130 -4.71 -11.77 -6.58
CA GLN A 130 -4.78 -12.65 -5.41
C GLN A 130 -5.35 -11.90 -4.21
N THR A 131 -4.92 -10.66 -3.97
CA THR A 131 -5.47 -9.81 -2.90
C THR A 131 -6.95 -9.53 -3.15
N THR A 132 -7.31 -9.07 -4.35
CA THR A 132 -8.70 -8.74 -4.69
C THR A 132 -9.59 -9.97 -4.65
N GLY A 133 -9.15 -11.11 -5.19
CA GLY A 133 -9.89 -12.37 -5.15
C GLY A 133 -10.13 -12.87 -3.71
N ARG A 134 -9.11 -12.80 -2.85
CA ARG A 134 -9.25 -13.15 -1.42
C ARG A 134 -10.20 -12.20 -0.70
N LEU A 135 -10.15 -10.90 -1.01
CA LEU A 135 -11.05 -9.91 -0.44
C LEU A 135 -12.50 -10.17 -0.88
N HIS A 136 -12.74 -10.31 -2.18
CA HIS A 136 -14.07 -10.56 -2.73
C HIS A 136 -14.69 -11.85 -2.19
N ALA A 137 -13.90 -12.92 -2.02
CA ALA A 137 -14.37 -14.15 -1.39
C ALA A 137 -14.88 -13.97 0.05
N ARG A 138 -14.46 -12.90 0.75
CA ARG A 138 -14.87 -12.56 2.12
C ARG A 138 -15.93 -11.47 2.22
N LEU A 139 -16.08 -10.66 1.17
CA LEU A 139 -17.09 -9.62 1.12
C LEU A 139 -18.45 -10.18 0.68
N PRO A 140 -19.56 -9.62 1.20
CA PRO A 140 -20.89 -9.92 0.67
C PRO A 140 -20.98 -9.51 -0.82
N PRO A 141 -21.85 -10.15 -1.62
CA PRO A 141 -21.97 -9.91 -3.06
C PRO A 141 -22.18 -8.43 -3.42
N LEU A 142 -22.87 -7.68 -2.56
CA LEU A 142 -23.15 -6.25 -2.74
C LEU A 142 -21.91 -5.34 -2.69
N CYS A 143 -20.77 -5.85 -2.24
CA CYS A 143 -19.50 -5.12 -2.20
C CYS A 143 -18.53 -5.57 -3.31
N ARG A 144 -18.94 -6.50 -4.18
CA ARG A 144 -18.14 -7.01 -5.30
C ARG A 144 -18.54 -6.23 -6.55
N ASN A 145 -17.89 -5.08 -6.79
CA ASN A 145 -18.01 -4.35 -8.05
C ASN A 145 -17.26 -5.07 -9.17
#